data_AF-A0A376LN54-F1
#
_entry.id   AF-A0A376LN54-F1
#
_cell.length_a   1.000
_cell.length_b   1.000
_cell.length_c   1.000
_cell.angle_alpha   90.00
_cell.angle_beta   90.00
_cell.angle_gamma   90.00
#
_symmetry.space_group_name_H-M   'P 1'
#
loop_
_entity.id
_entity.type
_entity.pdbx_description
1 polymer ?
#
loop_
_entity_poly.entity_id
_entity_poly.type
_entity_poly.pdbx_seq_one_letter_code
_entity_poly.pdbx_strand_id
1 'polypeptide(L)'
;MPRICILNASSAHRDDADFIAELIDIGGCSPELRENQELMSLFLPLLRADFYGHRELSLRLARRLSAAAHACAVIVRQPRSRSLPGSRSMPWRQWLSHVTGPVVIDGDHFYPIQQARSFFTQIVRHFPHAFSAMTAWQKQPSTSER
;
A
#
# COMPACT_ATOMS: atom_id res chain seq x y z
N MET A 1 1.66 16.29 8.94
CA MET A 1 1.91 15.67 7.62
C MET A 1 0.74 14.75 7.32
N PRO A 2 -0.09 15.01 6.30
CA PRO A 2 -1.18 14.11 5.93
C PRO A 2 -0.61 12.75 5.50
N ARG A 3 -1.24 11.65 5.94
CA ARG A 3 -0.81 10.28 5.60
C ARG A 3 -1.83 9.71 4.62
N ILE A 4 -1.63 9.94 3.33
CA ILE A 4 -2.59 9.51 2.30
C ILE A 4 -2.61 7.98 2.22
N CYS A 5 -3.81 7.40 2.29
CA CYS A 5 -4.06 5.97 2.12
C CYS A 5 -4.90 5.69 0.90
N ILE A 6 -4.59 4.58 0.24
CA ILE A 6 -5.51 3.95 -0.71
C ILE A 6 -6.33 2.91 0.07
N LEU A 7 -7.59 3.23 0.33
CA LEU A 7 -8.54 2.32 0.97
C LEU A 7 -9.72 2.01 0.05
N ASN A 8 -10.55 1.09 0.52
CA ASN A 8 -11.65 0.45 -0.18
C ASN A 8 -12.41 1.38 -1.14
N ALA A 9 -12.43 1.01 -2.42
CA ALA A 9 -13.07 1.74 -3.52
C ALA A 9 -14.54 2.13 -3.27
N SER A 10 -15.24 1.44 -2.36
CA SER A 10 -16.63 1.73 -2.00
C SER A 10 -16.82 3.06 -1.25
N SER A 11 -15.77 3.62 -0.65
CA SER A 11 -15.84 4.86 0.12
C SER A 11 -15.88 6.10 -0.79
N ALA A 12 -15.57 5.94 -2.08
CA ALA A 12 -15.56 7.02 -3.08
C ALA A 12 -16.95 7.64 -3.35
N HIS A 13 -18.04 6.94 -3.03
CA HIS A 13 -19.43 7.39 -3.27
C HIS A 13 -20.14 7.96 -2.04
N ARG A 14 -19.50 7.92 -0.87
CA ARG A 14 -20.03 8.57 0.34
C ARG A 14 -20.09 10.08 0.14
N ASP A 15 -20.93 10.79 0.87
CA ASP A 15 -20.80 12.26 0.96
C ASP A 15 -19.46 12.67 1.59
N ASP A 16 -19.12 13.95 1.49
CA ASP A 16 -17.81 14.45 1.93
C ASP A 16 -17.59 14.29 3.43
N ALA A 17 -18.63 14.45 4.26
CA ALA A 17 -18.50 14.35 5.70
C ALA A 17 -18.19 12.90 6.12
N ASP A 18 -18.91 11.95 5.54
CA ASP A 18 -18.71 10.52 5.75
C ASP A 18 -17.37 10.03 5.18
N PHE A 19 -16.97 10.52 4.02
CA PHE A 19 -15.67 10.19 3.41
C PHE A 19 -14.51 10.64 4.31
N ILE A 20 -14.58 11.87 4.83
CA ILE A 20 -13.57 12.42 5.73
C ILE A 20 -13.59 11.70 7.09
N ALA A 21 -14.78 11.36 7.61
CA ALA A 21 -14.89 10.60 8.85
C ALA A 21 -14.16 9.25 8.75
N GLU A 22 -14.32 8.55 7.63
CA GLU A 22 -13.64 7.28 7.37
C GLU A 22 -12.13 7.46 7.24
N LEU A 23 -11.67 8.52 6.55
CA LEU A 23 -10.24 8.83 6.45
C LEU A 23 -9.59 9.13 7.81
N ILE A 24 -10.30 9.81 8.70
CA ILE A 24 -9.84 10.10 10.07
C ILE A 24 -9.80 8.80 10.89
N ASP A 25 -10.86 7.97 10.84
CA ASP A 25 -10.93 6.70 11.59
C ASP A 25 -9.76 5.76 11.27
N ILE A 26 -9.32 5.73 10.01
CA ILE A 26 -8.20 4.89 9.59
C ILE A 26 -6.84 5.54 9.91
N GLY A 27 -6.83 6.80 10.36
CA GLY A 27 -5.63 7.57 10.70
C GLY A 27 -4.98 8.28 9.52
N GLY A 28 -5.64 8.34 8.36
CA GLY A 28 -5.12 8.96 7.14
C GLY A 28 -5.25 10.47 7.07
N CYS A 29 -6.12 11.03 7.91
CA CYS A 29 -6.21 12.46 8.06
C CYS A 29 -6.32 12.90 9.52
N SER A 30 -5.86 14.12 9.77
CA SER A 30 -6.02 14.82 11.04
C SER A 30 -7.49 15.25 11.21
N PRO A 31 -8.08 15.12 12.41
CA PRO A 31 -9.42 15.66 12.68
C PRO A 31 -9.57 17.15 12.33
N GLU A 32 -8.49 17.91 12.49
CA GLU A 32 -8.38 19.34 12.19
C GLU A 32 -8.67 19.67 10.72
N LEU A 33 -8.56 18.71 9.80
CA LEU A 33 -8.96 18.93 8.40
C LEU A 33 -10.45 19.29 8.32
N ARG A 34 -11.30 18.69 9.18
CA ARG A 34 -12.74 18.97 9.21
C ARG A 34 -13.04 20.39 9.69
N GLU A 35 -12.16 20.97 10.49
CA GLU A 35 -12.36 22.29 11.10
C GLU A 35 -11.92 23.42 10.17
N ASN A 36 -11.16 23.11 9.12
CA ASN A 36 -10.64 24.10 8.18
C ASN A 36 -11.22 23.92 6.77
N GLN A 37 -12.23 24.74 6.46
CA GLN A 37 -12.95 24.69 5.17
C GLN A 37 -12.04 24.98 3.96
N GLU A 38 -11.01 25.80 4.13
CA GLU A 38 -10.06 26.14 3.07
C GLU A 38 -9.17 24.92 2.74
N LEU A 39 -8.62 24.27 3.77
CA LEU A 39 -7.86 23.03 3.59
C LEU A 39 -8.76 21.91 3.04
N MET A 40 -10.00 21.82 3.50
CA MET A 40 -10.96 20.84 2.96
C MET A 40 -11.20 21.06 1.46
N SER A 41 -11.45 22.30 1.05
CA SER A 41 -11.68 22.64 -0.36
C SER A 41 -10.47 22.33 -1.25
N LEU A 42 -9.25 22.41 -0.70
CA LEU A 42 -8.02 22.10 -1.41
C LEU A 42 -7.76 20.59 -1.53
N PHE A 43 -7.88 19.84 -0.43
CA PHE A 43 -7.47 18.43 -0.38
C PHE A 43 -8.55 17.45 -0.82
N LEU A 44 -9.83 17.78 -0.63
CA LEU A 44 -10.94 16.88 -0.94
C LEU A 44 -10.98 16.43 -2.41
N PRO A 45 -10.77 17.30 -3.43
CA PRO A 45 -10.72 16.85 -4.82
C PRO A 45 -9.59 15.86 -5.09
N LEU A 46 -8.41 16.08 -4.50
CA LEU A 46 -7.25 15.20 -4.64
C LEU A 46 -7.51 13.83 -4.01
N LEU A 47 -8.01 13.83 -2.77
CA LEU A 47 -8.35 12.61 -2.04
C LEU A 47 -9.46 11.81 -2.78
N ARG A 48 -10.47 12.49 -3.31
CA ARG A 48 -11.51 11.85 -4.12
C ARG A 48 -10.93 11.20 -5.38
N ALA A 49 -10.06 11.90 -6.10
CA ALA A 49 -9.45 11.40 -7.33
C ALA A 49 -8.68 10.08 -7.09
N ASP A 50 -7.91 9.98 -6.01
CA ASP A 50 -7.16 8.77 -5.67
C ASP A 50 -8.09 7.57 -5.43
N PHE A 51 -9.21 7.78 -4.73
CA PHE A 51 -10.18 6.72 -4.43
C PHE A 51 -11.00 6.30 -5.67
N TYR A 52 -11.39 7.26 -6.52
CA TYR A 52 -12.06 6.97 -7.79
C TYR A 52 -11.13 6.20 -8.75
N GLY A 53 -9.87 6.62 -8.87
CA GLY A 53 -8.88 5.95 -9.71
C GLY A 53 -8.63 4.50 -9.26
N HIS A 54 -8.49 4.26 -7.96
CA HIS A 54 -8.34 2.92 -7.41
C HIS A 54 -9.56 2.02 -7.69
N ARG A 55 -10.78 2.57 -7.61
CA ARG A 55 -12.02 1.85 -7.96
C ARG A 55 -12.05 1.44 -9.42
N GLU A 56 -11.79 2.38 -10.32
CA GLU A 56 -11.85 2.12 -11.75
C GLU A 56 -10.80 1.08 -12.17
N LEU A 57 -9.59 1.19 -11.62
CA LEU A 57 -8.53 0.20 -11.83
C LEU A 57 -8.95 -1.20 -11.37
N SER A 58 -9.55 -1.31 -10.17
CA SER A 58 -10.01 -2.58 -9.62
C SER A 58 -11.05 -3.27 -10.52
N LEU A 59 -12.02 -2.50 -11.04
CA LEU A 59 -13.03 -3.00 -11.97
C LEU A 59 -12.42 -3.40 -13.33
N ARG A 60 -11.45 -2.62 -13.82
CA ARG A 60 -10.75 -2.93 -15.08
C ARG A 60 -9.91 -4.21 -14.96
N LEU A 61 -9.16 -4.40 -13.88
CA LEU A 61 -8.32 -5.59 -13.67
C LEU A 61 -9.15 -6.87 -13.51
N ALA A 62 -10.28 -6.81 -12.81
CA ALA A 62 -11.21 -7.93 -12.69
C ALA A 62 -11.73 -8.44 -14.06
N ARG A 63 -11.73 -7.58 -15.08
CA ARG A 63 -12.29 -7.86 -16.40
C ARG A 63 -11.24 -8.30 -17.44
N ARG A 64 -9.94 -8.25 -17.14
CA ARG A 64 -8.90 -8.21 -18.20
C ARG A 64 -7.67 -9.10 -18.05
N LEU A 65 -7.66 -10.09 -17.17
CA LEU A 65 -6.42 -10.80 -16.84
C LEU A 65 -6.49 -12.30 -17.19
N SER A 66 -5.51 -12.76 -18.00
CA SER A 66 -5.43 -14.14 -18.50
C SER A 66 -4.12 -14.87 -18.19
N ALA A 67 -3.18 -14.31 -17.41
CA ALA A 67 -2.00 -15.05 -16.94
C ALA A 67 -1.40 -14.42 -15.67
N ALA A 68 -0.90 -15.27 -14.76
CA ALA A 68 -0.19 -14.85 -13.56
C ALA A 68 1.21 -14.32 -13.89
N ALA A 69 1.63 -13.24 -13.23
CA ALA A 69 2.98 -12.71 -13.37
C ALA A 69 3.99 -13.60 -12.64
N HIS A 70 5.16 -13.81 -13.25
CA HIS A 70 6.25 -14.65 -12.72
C HIS A 70 7.17 -13.91 -11.72
N ALA A 71 6.68 -12.87 -11.06
CA ALA A 71 7.45 -12.12 -10.08
C ALA A 71 7.39 -12.77 -8.68
N CYS A 72 8.51 -12.78 -7.97
CA CYS A 72 8.55 -13.10 -6.54
C CYS A 72 7.92 -11.95 -5.73
N ALA A 73 6.97 -12.27 -4.86
CA ALA A 73 6.27 -11.30 -4.04
C ALA A 73 6.13 -11.74 -2.58
N VAL A 74 6.06 -10.77 -1.68
CA VAL A 74 5.71 -11.00 -0.27
C VAL A 74 4.48 -10.19 0.09
N ILE A 75 3.49 -10.82 0.72
CA ILE A 75 2.30 -10.14 1.24
C ILE A 75 2.58 -9.76 2.70
N VAL A 76 2.55 -8.47 3.00
CA VAL A 76 2.68 -7.94 4.37
C VAL A 76 1.37 -7.29 4.78
N ARG A 77 0.89 -7.58 5.99
CA ARG A 77 -0.37 -7.04 6.51
C ARG A 77 -0.30 -6.72 8.00
N GLN A 78 -1.21 -5.86 8.46
CA GLN A 78 -1.49 -5.66 9.88
C GLN A 78 -2.35 -6.81 10.44
N PRO A 79 -2.30 -7.11 11.76
CA PRO A 79 -2.98 -8.24 12.39
C PRO A 79 -4.52 -8.24 12.24
N ARG A 80 -5.14 -7.06 12.09
CA ARG A 80 -6.60 -6.88 12.05
C ARG A 80 -7.03 -5.77 11.08
N SER A 81 -6.67 -5.93 9.80
CA SER A 81 -7.04 -4.94 8.77
C SER A 81 -8.55 -4.90 8.55
N ARG A 82 -9.27 -3.95 9.18
CA ARG A 82 -10.70 -3.69 8.88
C ARG A 82 -10.93 -3.32 7.41
N SER A 83 -9.93 -2.68 6.79
CA SER A 83 -9.93 -2.31 5.38
C SER A 83 -9.85 -3.48 4.40
N LEU A 84 -9.53 -4.68 4.88
CA LEU A 84 -9.46 -5.91 4.10
C LEU A 84 -10.11 -7.06 4.87
N PRO A 85 -11.46 -7.12 4.95
CA PRO A 85 -12.15 -8.28 5.50
C PRO A 85 -11.72 -9.53 4.72
N GLY A 86 -11.55 -10.67 5.39
CA GLY A 86 -10.91 -11.88 4.85
C GLY A 86 -11.49 -12.48 3.55
N SER A 87 -12.61 -11.97 3.03
CA SER A 87 -13.18 -12.31 1.72
C SER A 87 -12.80 -11.34 0.58
N ARG A 88 -12.15 -10.22 0.89
CA ARG A 88 -11.83 -9.12 -0.04
C ARG A 88 -10.35 -8.82 -0.20
N SER A 89 -9.47 -9.53 0.52
CA SER A 89 -8.10 -9.67 0.06
C SER A 89 -8.17 -10.34 -1.31
N MET A 90 -8.03 -9.56 -2.38
CA MET A 90 -7.85 -10.11 -3.73
C MET A 90 -6.79 -11.21 -3.57
N PRO A 91 -7.09 -12.48 -3.85
CA PRO A 91 -6.17 -13.55 -3.52
C PRO A 91 -4.97 -13.38 -4.45
N TRP A 92 -3.95 -12.64 -4.02
CA TRP A 92 -2.77 -12.30 -4.82
C TRP A 92 -2.10 -13.53 -5.43
N ARG A 93 -2.32 -14.70 -4.83
CA ARG A 93 -1.99 -16.03 -5.36
C ARG A 93 -2.57 -16.34 -6.75
N GLN A 94 -3.71 -15.76 -7.11
CA GLN A 94 -4.32 -15.89 -8.44
C GLN A 94 -3.58 -15.06 -9.50
N TRP A 95 -2.84 -14.03 -9.06
CA TRP A 95 -2.15 -13.08 -9.94
C TRP A 95 -0.63 -13.30 -10.00
N LEU A 96 -0.06 -14.02 -9.04
CA LEU A 96 1.38 -14.13 -8.84
C LEU A 96 1.77 -15.59 -8.68
N SER A 97 2.69 -16.06 -9.53
CA SER A 97 3.17 -17.45 -9.50
C SER A 97 4.04 -17.76 -8.29
N HIS A 98 4.71 -16.75 -7.71
CA HIS A 98 5.66 -16.92 -6.61
C HIS A 98 5.36 -15.93 -5.48
N VAL A 99 4.52 -16.33 -4.53
CA VAL A 99 4.10 -15.46 -3.42
C VAL A 99 4.29 -16.09 -2.05
N THR A 100 4.92 -15.34 -1.15
CA THR A 100 5.18 -15.71 0.25
C THR A 100 4.35 -14.85 1.20
N GLY A 101 3.89 -15.43 2.31
CA GLY A 101 3.10 -14.74 3.33
C GLY A 101 1.65 -15.26 3.47
N PRO A 102 0.81 -14.58 4.29
CA PRO A 102 1.03 -13.22 4.80
C PRO A 102 2.02 -13.15 5.98
N VAL A 103 2.92 -12.18 5.93
CA VAL A 103 3.72 -11.73 7.08
C VAL A 103 2.91 -10.69 7.83
N VAL A 104 2.82 -10.84 9.15
CA VAL A 104 2.09 -9.91 10.00
C VAL A 104 3.09 -9.00 10.71
N ILE A 105 2.87 -7.69 10.62
CA ILE A 105 3.62 -6.69 11.39
C ILE A 105 2.62 -5.94 12.26
N ASP A 106 2.85 -5.93 13.57
CA ASP A 106 2.01 -5.21 14.52
C ASP A 106 2.03 -3.70 14.23
N GLY A 107 0.85 -3.09 14.33
CA GLY A 107 0.64 -1.67 14.01
C GLY A 107 -0.73 -1.44 13.40
N ASP A 108 -1.04 -0.16 13.15
CA ASP A 108 -2.20 0.26 12.39
C ASP A 108 -1.94 0.17 10.88
N HIS A 109 -2.81 0.77 10.07
CA HIS A 109 -2.67 0.78 8.62
C HIS A 109 -1.33 1.41 8.13
N PHE A 110 -0.73 2.31 8.92
CA PHE A 110 0.54 2.97 8.65
C PHE A 110 1.74 2.28 9.27
N TYR A 111 1.64 1.01 9.66
CA TYR A 111 2.77 0.20 10.11
C TYR A 111 4.00 0.27 9.17
N PRO A 112 3.92 0.44 7.83
CA PRO A 112 5.13 0.59 7.02
C PRO A 112 5.95 1.84 7.37
N ILE A 113 5.30 2.89 7.84
CA ILE A 113 5.94 4.14 8.26
C ILE A 113 6.29 4.08 9.75
N GLN A 114 5.34 3.65 10.60
CA GLN A 114 5.51 3.64 12.05
C GLN A 114 6.51 2.56 12.51
N GLN A 115 6.52 1.42 11.82
CA GLN A 115 7.38 0.27 12.10
C GLN A 115 8.34 0.03 10.94
N ALA A 116 8.90 1.11 10.37
CA ALA A 116 9.76 1.05 9.18
C ALA A 116 10.88 0.02 9.31
N ARG A 117 11.52 -0.09 10.47
CA ARG A 117 12.54 -1.10 10.73
C ARG A 117 12.00 -2.52 10.53
N SER A 118 10.91 -2.86 11.21
CA SER A 118 10.26 -4.16 11.09
C SER A 118 9.83 -4.43 9.65
N PHE A 119 9.27 -3.43 8.97
CA PHE A 119 8.85 -3.52 7.57
C PHE A 119 10.02 -3.85 6.64
N PHE A 120 11.10 -3.07 6.69
CA PHE A 120 12.28 -3.30 5.86
C PHE A 120 13.01 -4.60 6.22
N THR A 121 13.04 -5.00 7.50
CA THR A 121 13.57 -6.31 7.90
C THR A 121 12.82 -7.45 7.20
N GLN A 122 11.50 -7.37 7.08
CA GLN A 122 10.74 -8.38 6.35
C GLN A 122 11.06 -8.35 4.85
N ILE A 123 11.22 -7.17 4.24
CA ILE A 123 11.61 -7.07 2.82
C ILE A 123 12.98 -7.74 2.59
N VAL A 124 14.01 -7.37 3.36
CA VAL A 124 15.36 -7.93 3.18
C VAL A 124 15.37 -9.44 3.39
N ARG A 125 14.65 -9.93 4.40
CA ARG A 125 14.55 -11.37 4.70
C ARG A 125 13.93 -12.18 3.56
N HIS A 126 12.97 -11.61 2.82
CA HIS A 126 12.25 -12.33 1.77
C HIS A 126 12.88 -12.18 0.38
N PHE A 127 13.83 -11.24 0.20
CA PHE A 127 14.54 -11.04 -1.06
C PHE A 127 16.07 -11.08 -0.88
N PRO A 128 16.65 -12.10 -0.23
CA PRO A 128 18.08 -12.11 0.11
C PRO A 128 18.97 -11.94 -1.13
N HIS A 129 18.62 -12.60 -2.25
CA HIS A 129 19.39 -12.53 -3.49
C HIS A 129 19.44 -11.12 -4.11
N ALA A 130 18.36 -10.34 -4.00
CA ALA A 130 18.32 -8.97 -4.51
C ALA A 130 19.31 -8.07 -3.74
N PHE A 131 19.42 -8.27 -2.42
CA PHE A 131 20.31 -7.48 -1.57
C PHE A 131 21.77 -7.96 -1.60
N SER A 132 22.01 -9.27 -1.75
CA SER A 132 23.37 -9.81 -1.92
C SER A 132 24.02 -9.36 -3.24
N ALA A 133 23.24 -9.29 -4.33
CA ALA A 133 23.73 -8.80 -5.62
C ALA A 133 24.20 -7.34 -5.56
N MET A 134 23.48 -6.46 -4.85
CA MET A 134 23.86 -5.05 -4.72
C MET A 134 25.19 -4.86 -3.96
N THR A 135 25.43 -5.65 -2.90
CA THR A 135 26.71 -5.61 -2.19
C THR A 135 27.90 -6.15 -2.99
N ALA A 136 27.65 -7.05 -3.96
CA ALA A 136 28.69 -7.54 -4.85
C ALA A 136 29.07 -6.50 -5.91
N TRP A 137 28.10 -5.75 -6.43
CA TRP A 137 28.31 -4.68 -7.40
C TRP A 137 29.07 -3.48 -6.81
N GLN A 138 28.82 -3.11 -5.55
CA GLN A 138 29.56 -2.04 -4.87
C GLN A 138 31.03 -2.39 -4.55
N LYS A 139 31.39 -3.68 -4.60
CA LYS A 139 32.75 -4.16 -4.31
C LYS A 139 33.61 -4.38 -5.56
N GLN A 140 33.10 -4.11 -6.76
CA GLN A 140 33.94 -4.17 -7.95
C GLN A 140 34.82 -2.91 -8.01
N PRO A 141 36.16 -3.04 -7.89
CA PRO A 141 37.05 -1.91 -8.10
C PRO A 141 36.92 -1.44 -9.55
N SER A 142 36.87 -0.13 -9.77
CA SER A 142 36.92 0.43 -11.11
C SER A 142 38.25 0.03 -11.75
N THR A 143 38.25 -0.97 -12.62
CA THR A 143 39.38 -1.17 -13.53
C THR A 143 39.27 -0.13 -14.63
N SER A 144 39.72 1.09 -14.32
CA SER A 144 40.05 2.12 -15.31
C SER A 144 41.47 2.58 -15.03
N GLU A 145 42.43 1.73 -15.39
CA GLU A 145 43.79 2.16 -15.75
C GLU A 145 44.21 1.36 -16.99
N ARG A 146 44.11 2.00 -18.15
CA ARG A 146 45.20 2.18 -19.12
C ARG A 146 44.75 3.02 -20.30
#